data_AF-A0A9D7FYH2-F1
#
_entry.id   AF-A0A9D7FYH2-F1
#
_cell.length_a   1.000
_cell.length_b   1.000
_cell.length_c   1.000
_cell.angle_alpha   90.00
_cell.angle_beta   90.00
_cell.angle_gamma   90.00
#
_symmetry.space_group_name_H-M   'P 1'
#
loop_
_entity.id
_entity.type
_entity.pdbx_description
1 polymer ?
#
loop_
_entity_poly.entity_id
_entity_poly.type
_entity_poly.pdbx_seq_one_letter_code
_entity_poly.pdbx_strand_id
1 'polypeptide(L)'
;MARLLQTALLLVVSGACLFMAATAQTGTSQTGREYHVSVHGDDANEGSQEKPLRTISAAAQLAQPGDIITVHSGVYRESVQPPREGLRRISA
;
A
#
# COMPACT_ATOMS: atom_id res chain seq x y z
N MET A 1 -59.20 12.19 1.03
CA MET A 1 -58.20 12.38 2.10
C MET A 1 -56.99 11.45 2.01
N ALA A 2 -57.04 10.32 1.27
CA ALA A 2 -55.91 9.38 1.13
C ALA A 2 -54.80 9.77 0.12
N ARG A 3 -54.96 10.86 -0.65
CA ARG A 3 -53.97 11.29 -1.67
C ARG A 3 -52.84 12.18 -1.14
N LEU A 4 -52.95 12.70 0.09
CA LEU A 4 -51.86 13.43 0.76
C LEU A 4 -50.83 12.49 1.44
N LEU A 5 -51.25 11.29 1.82
CA LEU A 5 -50.34 10.28 2.40
C LEU A 5 -49.45 9.62 1.33
N GLN A 6 -49.92 9.52 0.09
CA GLN A 6 -49.17 8.90 -1.00
C GLN A 6 -48.08 9.83 -1.58
N THR A 7 -48.25 11.16 -1.50
CA THR A 7 -47.20 12.13 -1.86
C THR A 7 -46.12 12.25 -0.79
N ALA A 8 -46.44 11.99 0.49
CA ALA A 8 -45.45 11.98 1.57
C ALA A 8 -44.50 10.76 1.51
N LEU A 9 -44.97 9.62 1.01
CA LEU A 9 -44.13 8.41 0.85
C LEU A 9 -43.17 8.53 -0.35
N LEU A 10 -43.53 9.28 -1.39
CA LEU A 10 -42.69 9.52 -2.57
C LEU A 10 -41.49 10.46 -2.32
N LEU A 11 -41.51 11.27 -1.25
CA LEU A 11 -40.39 12.15 -0.88
C LEU A 11 -39.31 11.45 -0.03
N VAL A 12 -39.62 10.32 0.61
CA VAL A 12 -38.63 9.55 1.38
C VAL A 12 -37.75 8.68 0.45
N VAL A 13 -38.27 8.27 -0.71
CA VAL A 13 -37.53 7.42 -1.66
C VAL A 13 -36.47 8.18 -2.47
N SER A 14 -36.54 9.52 -2.54
CA SER A 14 -35.44 10.35 -3.09
C SER A 14 -34.30 10.61 -2.10
N GLY A 15 -34.48 10.31 -0.81
CA GLY A 15 -33.45 10.50 0.22
C GLY A 15 -32.62 9.25 0.53
N ALA A 16 -33.05 8.07 0.09
CA ALA A 16 -32.39 6.80 0.40
C ALA A 16 -31.75 6.10 -0.81
N CYS A 17 -31.83 6.68 -2.00
CA CYS A 17 -31.25 6.13 -3.23
C CYS A 17 -30.28 7.11 -3.94
N LEU A 18 -29.61 7.97 -3.16
CA LEU A 18 -28.41 8.70 -3.57
C LEU A 18 -27.17 8.28 -2.77
N PHE A 19 -27.23 7.11 -2.13
CA PHE A 19 -26.08 6.40 -1.55
C PHE A 19 -25.75 5.14 -2.37
N MET A 20 -26.08 5.17 -3.66
CA MET A 20 -25.82 4.10 -4.61
C MET A 20 -24.81 4.56 -5.66
N ALA A 21 -23.69 5.11 -5.20
CA ALA A 21 -22.47 5.07 -5.98
C ALA A 21 -21.65 3.92 -5.41
N ALA A 22 -21.75 2.79 -6.10
CA ALA A 22 -20.88 1.64 -5.96
C ALA A 22 -19.46 2.07 -5.57
N THR A 23 -19.05 1.76 -4.35
CA THR A 23 -17.64 1.50 -4.10
C THR A 23 -17.33 0.19 -4.81
N ALA A 24 -17.14 0.28 -6.12
CA ALA A 24 -16.42 -0.74 -6.86
C ALA A 24 -15.14 -0.95 -6.06
N GLN A 25 -15.05 -2.11 -5.41
CA GLN A 25 -13.87 -2.54 -4.70
C GLN A 25 -12.80 -2.61 -5.77
N THR A 26 -12.05 -1.51 -5.89
CA THR A 26 -10.79 -1.49 -6.60
C THR A 26 -9.95 -2.39 -5.72
N GLY A 27 -9.89 -3.68 -6.10
CA GLY A 27 -8.84 -4.55 -5.65
C GLY A 27 -7.56 -3.89 -6.13
N THR A 28 -7.01 -2.99 -5.31
CA THR A 28 -5.61 -2.63 -5.41
C THR A 28 -4.93 -3.95 -5.13
N SER A 29 -4.48 -4.60 -6.20
CA SER A 29 -3.45 -5.62 -6.06
C SER A 29 -2.40 -4.97 -5.18
N GLN A 30 -2.26 -5.47 -3.95
CA GLN A 30 -1.37 -4.89 -2.96
C GLN A 30 0.05 -5.19 -3.43
N THR A 31 0.52 -4.45 -4.43
CA THR A 31 1.94 -4.34 -4.75
C THR A 31 2.56 -3.79 -3.48
N GLY A 32 3.44 -4.57 -2.86
CA GLY A 32 4.11 -4.13 -1.65
C GLY A 32 4.86 -2.82 -1.87
N ARG A 33 5.19 -2.17 -0.77
CA ARG A 33 5.90 -0.89 -0.78
C ARG A 33 7.26 -1.06 -1.44
N GLU A 34 7.68 -0.03 -2.18
CA GLU A 34 9.03 0.03 -2.73
C GLU A 34 9.93 0.87 -1.81
N TYR A 35 11.09 0.31 -1.47
CA TYR A 35 12.12 0.97 -0.67
C TYR A 35 13.35 1.19 -1.55
N HIS A 36 13.90 2.41 -1.55
CA HIS A 36 15.12 2.74 -2.26
C HIS A 36 16.32 2.81 -1.32
N VAL A 37 17.43 2.19 -1.73
CA VAL A 37 18.70 2.21 -0.99
C VAL A 37 19.78 2.83 -1.84
N SER A 38 20.51 3.80 -1.31
CA SER A 38 21.61 4.48 -1.99
C SER A 38 22.79 4.68 -1.03
N VAL A 39 24.01 4.52 -1.52
CA VAL A 39 25.24 4.80 -0.74
C VAL A 39 25.33 6.23 -0.21
N HIS A 40 24.60 7.17 -0.80
CA HIS A 40 24.50 8.57 -0.38
C HIS A 40 23.24 8.88 0.43
N GLY A 41 22.41 7.88 0.72
CA GLY A 41 21.20 8.01 1.53
C GLY A 41 21.49 8.13 3.03
N ASP A 42 20.40 8.13 3.81
CA ASP A 42 20.42 8.17 5.27
C ASP A 42 19.40 7.16 5.80
N ASP A 43 19.76 6.37 6.81
CA ASP A 43 18.87 5.37 7.42
C ASP A 43 17.75 6.00 8.27
N ALA A 44 17.82 7.30 8.56
CA ALA A 44 16.72 8.07 9.12
C ALA A 44 15.64 8.44 8.09
N ASN A 45 15.90 8.21 6.79
CA ASN A 45 14.92 8.47 5.74
C ASN A 45 13.81 7.42 5.71
N GLU A 46 12.68 7.77 5.08
CA GLU A 46 11.54 6.87 4.91
C GLU A 46 11.78 5.76 3.85
N GLY A 47 12.86 5.87 3.07
CA GLY A 47 13.20 4.93 1.99
C GLY A 47 12.44 5.16 0.68
N SER A 48 11.94 6.38 0.45
CA SER A 48 11.36 6.77 -0.84
C SER A 48 12.45 7.02 -1.89
N GLN A 49 12.06 7.15 -3.17
CA GLN A 49 13.01 7.46 -4.23
C GLN A 49 13.74 8.80 -4.02
N GLU A 50 13.05 9.78 -3.46
CA GLU A 50 13.60 11.11 -3.13
C GLU A 50 14.47 11.08 -1.88
N LYS A 51 14.14 10.21 -0.91
CA LYS A 51 14.84 10.06 0.36
C LYS A 51 15.20 8.59 0.58
N PRO A 52 16.25 8.09 -0.13
CA PRO A 52 16.64 6.70 -0.01
C PRO A 52 17.32 6.42 1.33
N LEU A 53 17.20 5.18 1.78
CA LEU A 53 17.95 4.63 2.91
C LEU A 53 19.43 4.46 2.53
N ARG A 54 20.32 4.38 3.52
CA ARG A 54 21.75 4.19 3.27
C ARG A 54 22.13 2.72 3.19
N THR A 55 21.51 1.89 4.02
CA THR A 55 21.86 0.48 4.19
C THR A 55 20.75 -0.45 3.73
N ILE A 56 21.15 -1.60 3.22
CA ILE A 56 20.23 -2.68 2.82
C ILE A 56 19.58 -3.26 4.08
N SER A 57 20.30 -3.32 5.19
CA SER A 57 19.79 -3.81 6.48
C SER A 57 18.65 -2.95 7.03
N ALA A 58 18.74 -1.62 6.96
CA ALA A 58 17.65 -0.73 7.37
C ALA A 58 16.40 -0.95 6.51
N ALA A 59 16.56 -1.06 5.19
CA ALA A 59 15.46 -1.37 4.29
C ALA A 59 14.83 -2.75 4.59
N ALA A 60 15.64 -3.77 4.87
CA ALA A 60 15.17 -5.10 5.21
C ALA A 60 14.39 -5.18 6.54
N GLN A 61 14.70 -4.30 7.50
CA GLN A 61 13.94 -4.20 8.76
C GLN A 61 12.54 -3.61 8.52
N LEU A 62 12.44 -2.61 7.65
CA LEU A 62 11.19 -1.94 7.32
C LEU A 62 10.30 -2.80 6.40
N ALA A 63 10.91 -3.48 5.43
CA ALA A 63 10.20 -4.24 4.40
C ALA A 63 9.36 -5.39 4.97
N GLN A 64 8.10 -5.44 4.54
CA GLN A 64 7.17 -6.53 4.79
C GLN A 64 7.15 -7.53 3.63
N PRO A 65 6.61 -8.75 3.83
CA PRO A 65 6.45 -9.71 2.74
C PRO A 65 5.63 -9.11 1.58
N GLY A 66 6.20 -9.14 0.37
CA GLY A 66 5.61 -8.56 -0.83
C GLY A 66 6.16 -7.18 -1.22
N ASP A 67 6.93 -6.55 -0.33
CA ASP A 67 7.63 -5.29 -0.61
C ASP A 67 8.86 -5.50 -1.51
N ILE A 68 9.26 -4.44 -2.22
CA ILE A 68 10.39 -4.44 -3.16
C ILE A 68 11.47 -3.51 -2.60
N ILE A 69 12.73 -3.96 -2.61
CA ILE A 69 13.88 -3.12 -2.25
C ILE A 69 14.71 -2.87 -3.50
N THR A 70 14.75 -1.63 -3.96
CA THR A 70 15.52 -1.17 -5.12
C THR A 70 16.85 -0.58 -4.64
N VAL A 71 17.94 -1.29 -4.92
CA VAL A 71 19.29 -0.88 -4.53
C VAL A 71 19.96 -0.13 -5.68
N HIS A 72 20.32 1.13 -5.46
CA HIS A 72 21.06 1.95 -6.41
C HIS A 72 22.53 1.52 -6.49
N SER A 73 23.17 1.82 -7.61
CA SER A 73 24.57 1.46 -7.88
C SER A 73 25.50 1.97 -6.78
N GLY A 74 26.33 1.10 -6.24
CA GLY A 74 27.28 1.44 -5.20
C GLY A 74 27.88 0.21 -4.54
N VAL A 75 28.88 0.41 -3.69
CA VAL A 75 29.49 -0.65 -2.90
C VAL A 75 28.97 -0.57 -1.47
N TYR A 76 28.20 -1.58 -1.07
CA TYR A 76 27.67 -1.72 0.29
C TYR A 76 28.50 -2.77 1.02
N ARG A 77 29.33 -2.33 1.98
CA ARG A 77 30.18 -3.23 2.79
C ARG A 77 29.43 -3.60 4.07
N GLU A 78 28.36 -4.37 3.93
CA GLU A 78 27.54 -4.83 5.06
C GLU A 78 27.25 -6.34 4.99
N SER A 79 26.95 -6.94 6.14
CA SER A 79 26.44 -8.31 6.20
C SER A 79 24.92 -8.24 6.35
N VAL A 80 24.20 -8.65 5.31
CA VAL A 80 22.73 -8.59 5.29
C VAL A 80 22.16 -9.89 5.85
N GLN A 81 21.45 -9.80 6.97
CA GLN A 81 20.65 -10.89 7.55
C GLN A 81 19.18 -10.45 7.54
N PRO A 82 18.40 -10.82 6.51
CA PRO A 82 17.00 -10.44 6.43
C PRO A 82 16.23 -11.04 7.61
N PRO A 83 15.51 -10.24 8.41
CA PRO A 83 14.77 -10.75 9.56
C PRO A 83 13.52 -11.55 9.14
N ARG A 84 13.07 -11.40 7.90
CA ARG A 84 11.87 -12.05 7.36
C ARG A 84 12.24 -12.87 6.13
N GLU A 85 11.83 -14.13 6.13
CA GLU A 85 12.06 -15.04 5.02
C GLU A 85 10.91 -14.95 4.01
N GLY A 86 11.22 -15.05 2.72
CA GLY A 86 10.20 -15.04 1.67
C GLY A 86 9.36 -16.31 1.69
N LEU A 87 8.03 -16.18 1.67
CA LEU A 87 7.13 -17.31 1.44
C LEU A 87 7.29 -17.79 -0.01
N ARG A 88 8.04 -18.88 -0.21
CA ARG A 88 8.16 -19.53 -1.52
C ARG A 88 6.83 -20.19 -1.87
N ARG A 89 5.98 -19.50 -2.63
CA ARG A 89 4.79 -20.12 -3.23
C ARG A 89 5.26 -21.03 -4.37
N ILE A 90 5.24 -22.34 -4.14
CA ILE A 90 5.44 -23.35 -5.18
C ILE A 90 4.05 -23.61 -5.77
N SER A 91 3.77 -23.02 -6.93
CA SER A 91 2.59 -23.39 -7.72
C SER A 91 2.92 -24.70 -8.42
N ALA A 92 2.25 -25.79 -8.00
CA ALA A 92 2.29 -27.09 -8.67
C ALA A 92 1.30 -27.14 -9.84
#